data_AF-A0AAW7BIY2-F1
#
_entry.id   AF-A0AAW7BIY2-F1
#
_cell.length_a   1.000
_cell.length_b   1.000
_cell.length_c   1.000
_cell.angle_alpha   90.00
_cell.angle_beta   90.00
_cell.angle_gamma   90.00
#
_symmetry.space_group_name_H-M   'P 1'
#
loop_
_entity.id
_entity.type
_entity.pdbx_description
1 polymer ?
#
loop_
_entity_poly.entity_id
_entity_poly.type
_entity_poly.pdbx_seq_one_letter_code
_entity_poly.pdbx_strand_id
1 'polypeptide(L)' 'MPNNEVERSPSPSGDNELCRLLLRVRRGEVIHPRLKRLLVHLGFAELRGLQLALTGKGRLLLET' A
#
# COMPACT_ATOMS: atom_id res chain seq x y z
N MET A 1 1.81 -13.49 -40.61
CA MET A 1 2.18 -12.86 -39.33
C MET A 1 0.92 -12.69 -38.52
N PRO A 2 0.56 -13.60 -37.59
CA PRO A 2 -0.59 -13.35 -36.74
C PRO A 2 -0.15 -12.51 -35.54
N ASN A 3 -0.86 -11.40 -35.35
CA ASN A 3 -0.82 -10.57 -34.15
C ASN A 3 -1.17 -11.44 -32.93
N ASN A 4 -0.17 -11.76 -32.12
CA ASN A 4 -0.42 -12.20 -30.76
C ASN A 4 -0.76 -10.96 -29.95
N GLU A 5 -2.05 -10.67 -29.83
CA GLU A 5 -2.58 -9.83 -28.77
C GLU A 5 -2.23 -10.52 -27.45
N VAL A 6 -1.09 -10.12 -26.90
CA VAL A 6 -0.66 -10.53 -25.57
C VAL A 6 -1.73 -10.00 -24.62
N GLU A 7 -2.67 -10.87 -24.24
CA GLU A 7 -3.46 -10.73 -23.03
C GLU A 7 -2.49 -10.52 -21.88
N ARG A 8 -2.17 -9.25 -21.61
CA ARG A 8 -1.47 -8.85 -20.40
C ARG A 8 -2.44 -9.11 -19.27
N SER A 9 -2.40 -10.34 -18.77
CA SER A 9 -2.87 -10.69 -17.44
C SER A 9 -2.38 -9.58 -16.50
N PRO A 10 -3.24 -8.91 -15.70
CA PRO A 10 -2.77 -7.92 -14.77
C PRO A 10 -1.72 -8.59 -13.88
N SER A 11 -0.50 -8.06 -13.88
CA SER A 11 0.57 -8.57 -13.03
C SER A 11 0.03 -8.71 -11.60
N PRO A 12 0.45 -9.73 -10.81
CA PRO A 12 -0.02 -9.94 -9.44
C PRO A 12 0.57 -8.89 -8.48
N SER A 13 0.43 -7.62 -8.84
CA SER A 13 1.12 -6.44 -8.30
C SER A 13 0.29 -5.73 -7.23
N GLY A 14 -0.86 -6.27 -6.82
CA GLY A 14 -1.69 -5.70 -5.77
C GLY A 14 -0.94 -5.54 -4.45
N ASP A 15 -0.11 -6.54 -4.10
CA ASP A 15 0.72 -6.51 -2.89
C ASP A 15 1.85 -5.48 -3.00
N ASN A 16 2.37 -5.27 -4.22
CA ASN A 16 3.52 -4.40 -4.44
C ASN A 16 3.18 -2.91 -4.25
N GLU A 17 1.97 -2.49 -4.64
CA GLU A 17 1.55 -1.09 -4.51
C GLU A 17 1.16 -0.76 -3.06
N LEU A 18 0.46 -1.67 -2.38
CA LEU A 18 0.15 -1.52 -0.95
C LEU A 18 1.43 -1.51 -0.11
N CYS A 19 2.36 -2.45 -0.32
CA CYS A 19 3.62 -2.47 0.42
C CYS A 19 4.46 -1.21 0.21
N ARG A 20 4.50 -0.67 -1.02
CA ARG A 20 5.12 0.65 -1.27
C ARG A 20 4.45 1.75 -0.46
N LEU A 21 3.12 1.79 -0.43
CA LEU A 21 2.37 2.74 0.39
C LEU A 21 2.70 2.63 1.88
N LEU A 22 2.75 1.40 2.41
CA LEU A 22 3.07 1.15 3.82
C LEU A 22 4.53 1.50 4.15
N LEU A 23 5.48 1.30 3.23
CA LEU A 23 6.86 1.76 3.40
C LEU A 23 6.94 3.29 3.50
N ARG A 24 6.16 4.02 2.69
CA ARG A 24 6.08 5.48 2.77
C ARG A 24 5.53 5.94 4.12
N VAL A 25 4.51 5.26 4.65
CA VAL A 25 4.01 5.50 6.02
C VAL A 25 5.12 5.26 7.05
N ARG A 26 5.83 4.14 6.95
CA ARG A 26 6.92 3.79 7.88
C ARG A 26 8.04 4.84 7.88
N ARG A 27 8.32 5.45 6.74
CA ARG A 27 9.32 6.52 6.58
C ARG A 27 8.81 7.90 6.99
N GLY A 28 7.53 8.03 7.33
CA GLY A 28 6.91 9.32 7.66
C GLY A 28 6.73 10.24 6.46
N GLU A 29 6.67 9.69 5.25
CA GLU A 29 6.47 10.48 4.04
C GLU A 29 5.06 11.08 3.97
N VAL A 30 4.93 12.20 3.27
CA VAL A 30 3.63 12.81 2.99
C VAL A 30 2.88 11.95 1.98
N ILE A 31 1.65 11.57 2.33
CA ILE A 31 0.77 10.74 1.51
C ILE A 31 -0.56 11.47 1.31
N HIS A 32 -1.18 11.26 0.16
CA HIS A 32 -2.46 11.87 -0.18
C HIS A 32 -3.52 11.61 0.92
N PRO A 33 -4.31 12.61 1.35
CA PRO A 33 -5.25 12.47 2.46
C PRO A 33 -6.28 11.34 2.30
N ARG A 34 -6.73 11.08 1.07
CA ARG A 34 -7.66 9.97 0.79
C ARG A 34 -7.00 8.60 0.99
N LEU A 35 -5.74 8.45 0.59
CA LEU A 35 -4.97 7.21 0.81
C LEU A 35 -4.72 6.99 2.29
N LYS A 36 -4.37 8.06 3.02
CA LYS A 36 -4.25 8.01 4.49
C LYS A 36 -5.53 7.49 5.15
N ARG A 37 -6.70 8.05 4.79
CA ARG A 37 -8.00 7.60 5.31
C ARG A 37 -8.28 6.14 4.93
N LEU A 38 -7.96 5.74 3.71
CA LEU A 38 -8.13 4.37 3.25
C LEU A 38 -7.26 3.38 4.04
N LEU A 39 -5.97 3.66 4.24
CA LEU A 39 -5.07 2.82 5.02
C LEU A 39 -5.52 2.65 6.48
N VAL A 40 -6.09 3.71 7.06
CA VAL A 40 -6.69 3.67 8.40
C VAL A 40 -7.95 2.82 8.40
N HIS A 41 -8.84 3.03 7.43
CA HIS A 41 -10.08 2.26 7.31
C HIS A 41 -9.82 0.75 7.11
N LEU A 42 -8.77 0.40 6.35
CA LEU A 42 -8.35 -0.99 6.11
C LEU A 42 -7.57 -1.61 7.29
N GLY A 43 -7.26 -0.82 8.33
CA GLY A 43 -6.55 -1.25 9.52
C GLY A 43 -5.05 -1.49 9.33
N PHE A 44 -4.44 -0.99 8.26
CA PHE A 44 -2.99 -1.10 8.02
C PHE A 44 -2.20 0.04 8.65
N ALA A 45 -2.84 1.18 8.88
CA ALA A 45 -2.27 2.32 9.56
C ALA A 45 -3.23 2.89 10.60
N GLU A 46 -2.72 3.70 11.50
CA GLU A 46 -3.49 4.41 12.52
C GLU A 46 -2.94 5.82 12.71
N LEU A 47 -3.82 6.72 13.15
CA LEU A 47 -3.46 8.10 13.48
C LEU A 47 -2.98 8.16 14.93
N ARG A 48 -1.71 8.52 15.12
CA ARG A 48 -1.13 8.83 16.44
C ARG A 48 -0.86 10.32 16.51
N GLY A 49 -1.83 11.07 17.01
CA GLY A 49 -1.83 12.54 16.93
C GLY A 49 -1.84 13.00 15.48
N LEU A 50 -0.81 13.75 15.06
CA LEU A 50 -0.66 14.22 13.68
C LEU A 50 0.04 13.22 12.75
N GLN A 51 0.66 12.17 13.32
CA GLN A 51 1.43 11.19 12.57
C GLN A 51 0.57 10.01 12.13
N LEU A 52 0.90 9.45 10.98
CA LEU A 52 0.36 8.19 10.49
C LEU A 52 1.37 7.10 10.81
N ALA A 53 0.97 6.08 11.57
CA ALA A 53 1.83 4.97 11.98
C ALA A 53 1.26 3.65 11.45
N LEU A 54 2.13 2.66 11.22
CA LEU A 54 1.69 1.31 10.86
C LEU A 54 1.14 0.56 12.07
N THR A 55 0.04 -0.15 11.87
CA THR A 55 -0.49 -1.15 12.81
C THR A 55 0.35 -2.44 12.74
N GLY A 56 0.08 -3.40 13.64
CA GLY A 56 0.68 -4.74 13.55
C GLY A 56 0.41 -5.42 12.20
N LYS A 57 -0.82 -5.32 11.69
CA LYS A 57 -1.21 -5.83 10.38
C LYS A 57 -0.40 -5.20 9.25
N GLY A 58 -0.22 -3.88 9.28
CA GLY A 58 0.58 -3.17 8.29
C GLY A 58 2.08 -3.50 8.35
N ARG A 59 2.60 -3.87 9.53
CA ARG A 59 3.99 -4.32 9.69
C ARG A 59 4.20 -5.73 9.14
N LEU A 60 3.29 -6.66 9.43
CA LEU A 60 3.36 -8.04 8.94
C LEU A 60 3.41 -8.10 7.41
N LEU A 61 2.65 -7.24 6.72
CA LEU A 61 2.68 -7.10 5.26
C LEU A 61 4.03 -6.64 4.68
N LEU A 62 4.89 -6.02 5.50
CA LEU A 62 6.23 -5.60 5.09
C LEU A 62 7.31 -6.63 5.42
N GLU A 63 6.98 -7.69 6.15
CA GLU A 63 7.90 -8.76 6.57
C GLU A 63 7.82 -9.99 5.64
N THR A 64 6.79 -10.07 4.79
CA THR A 64 6.63 -11.04 3.70
C THR A 64 7.28 -10.58 2.41
#